data_AF-A0A7J5ESI9-F1
#
_entry.id   AF-A0A7J5ESI9-F1
#
_cell.length_a   1.000
_cell.length_b   1.000
_cell.length_c   1.000
_cell.angle_alpha   90.00
_cell.angle_beta   90.00
_cell.angle_gamma   90.00
#
_symmetry.space_group_name_H-M   'P 1'
#
loop_
_entity.id
_entity.type
_entity.pdbx_description
1 polymer ?
#
loop_
_entity_poly.entity_id
_entity_poly.type
_entity_poly.pdbx_seq_one_letter_code
_entity_poly.pdbx_strand_id
1 'polypeptide(L)'
;LVPKGTAGVTVTPQPAMGLRAAGTCKLVFDGAFIPDDALLGGDEAIVDARGRFDAQVVVDRARVAWGAMAVGGARAVLEYVIPYCNERKAFGEPVSHRQAVAFLIADLAIELEGMRLLVHRAAALADQGKAITREANLARVQCAAKGMKAGTDGVQLLGGHGFVKDHPVERWYRDLRAIAVMEGAL
;
A
#
# COMPACT_ATOMS: atom_id res chain seq x y z
N LEU A 1 0.72 14.71 -20.65
CA LEU A 1 1.79 13.70 -20.67
C LEU A 1 3.12 14.42 -20.74
N VAL A 2 4.15 13.98 -20.02
CA VAL A 2 5.47 14.64 -20.05
C VAL A 2 6.52 13.58 -20.35
N PRO A 3 7.18 13.63 -21.53
CA PRO A 3 8.23 12.68 -21.87
C PRO A 3 9.40 12.72 -20.88
N LYS A 4 10.07 11.57 -20.69
CA LYS A 4 11.30 11.52 -19.93
C LYS A 4 12.38 12.34 -20.64
N GLY A 5 13.06 13.22 -19.92
CA GLY A 5 14.13 14.07 -20.46
C GLY A 5 13.65 15.39 -21.06
N THR A 6 12.38 15.77 -20.90
CA THR A 6 11.90 17.11 -21.24
C THR A 6 12.78 18.17 -20.59
N ALA A 7 13.31 19.10 -21.39
CA ALA A 7 14.09 20.22 -20.90
C ALA A 7 13.28 21.02 -19.87
N GLY A 8 13.93 21.45 -18.79
CA GLY A 8 13.25 22.08 -17.65
C GLY A 8 12.62 21.09 -16.65
N VAL A 9 12.69 19.78 -16.88
CA VAL A 9 12.26 18.77 -15.90
C VAL A 9 13.47 18.13 -15.23
N THR A 10 13.56 18.27 -13.91
CA THR A 10 14.61 17.66 -13.09
C THR A 10 14.02 16.55 -12.21
N VAL A 11 14.70 15.40 -12.18
CA VAL A 11 14.33 14.24 -11.35
C VAL A 11 15.44 13.98 -10.34
N THR A 12 15.15 14.15 -9.05
CA THR A 12 16.12 13.93 -7.98
C THR A 12 15.68 12.75 -7.11
N PRO A 13 16.52 11.72 -6.90
CA PRO A 13 16.20 10.62 -5.99
C PRO A 13 15.87 11.14 -4.58
N GLN A 14 14.83 10.57 -3.97
CA GLN A 14 14.39 10.90 -2.62
C GLN A 14 14.20 9.60 -1.83
N PRO A 15 15.26 9.11 -1.14
CA PRO A 15 15.19 7.87 -0.39
C PRO A 15 14.07 7.87 0.65
N ALA A 16 13.17 6.89 0.55
CA ALA A 16 12.03 6.73 1.45
C ALA A 16 12.30 5.67 2.53
N MET A 17 11.49 5.72 3.59
CA MET A 17 11.53 4.72 4.68
C MET A 17 11.26 3.30 4.15
N GLY A 18 10.16 3.13 3.42
CA GLY A 18 9.73 1.88 2.80
C GLY A 18 9.56 2.01 1.29
N LEU A 19 9.21 0.89 0.63
CA LEU A 19 9.09 0.77 -0.82
C LEU A 19 10.36 1.23 -1.56
N ARG A 20 11.53 0.95 -0.99
CA ARG A 20 12.83 1.44 -1.51
C ARG A 20 13.08 1.03 -2.97
N ALA A 21 12.61 -0.15 -3.36
CA ALA A 21 12.75 -0.65 -4.73
C ALA A 21 11.91 0.17 -5.75
N ALA A 22 10.90 0.92 -5.31
CA ALA A 22 10.08 1.76 -6.16
C ALA A 22 10.78 3.06 -6.59
N GLY A 23 11.90 3.44 -5.96
CA GLY A 23 12.72 4.57 -6.41
C GLY A 23 12.02 5.93 -6.31
N THR A 24 11.48 6.27 -5.14
CA THR A 24 10.84 7.58 -4.89
C THR A 24 11.75 8.74 -5.30
N CYS A 25 11.17 9.75 -5.96
CA CYS A 25 11.90 10.91 -6.46
C CYS A 25 11.09 12.20 -6.30
N LYS A 26 11.81 13.32 -6.30
CA LYS A 26 11.26 14.66 -6.45
C LYS A 26 11.31 15.05 -7.93
N LEU A 27 10.18 15.55 -8.44
CA LEU A 27 10.10 16.17 -9.75
C LEU A 27 10.05 17.69 -9.60
N VAL A 28 10.87 18.40 -10.37
CA VAL A 28 10.83 19.87 -10.48
C VAL A 28 10.60 20.22 -11.94
N PHE A 29 9.61 21.07 -12.19
CA PHE A 29 9.29 21.62 -13.50
C PHE A 29 9.64 23.11 -13.48
N ASP A 30 10.64 23.50 -14.25
CA ASP A 30 11.14 24.87 -14.35
C ASP A 30 11.32 25.24 -15.82
N GLY A 31 10.45 26.11 -16.34
CA GLY A 31 10.45 26.50 -17.75
C GLY A 31 10.24 25.33 -18.73
N ALA A 32 9.65 24.23 -18.29
CA ALA A 32 9.45 23.05 -19.12
C ALA A 32 8.40 23.30 -20.23
N PHE A 33 8.83 23.27 -21.48
CA PHE A 33 7.93 23.34 -22.63
C PHE A 33 7.22 22.00 -22.84
N ILE A 34 5.89 22.02 -22.90
CA ILE A 34 5.04 20.86 -23.16
C ILE A 34 4.23 21.15 -24.42
N PRO A 35 4.29 20.30 -25.47
CA PRO A 35 3.51 20.52 -26.67
C PRO A 35 2.01 20.24 -26.45
N ASP A 36 1.16 20.90 -27.22
CA ASP A 36 -0.31 20.84 -27.07
C ASP A 36 -0.85 19.41 -27.25
N ASP A 37 -0.23 18.62 -28.14
CA ASP A 37 -0.59 17.21 -28.39
C ASP A 37 -0.28 16.28 -27.21
N ALA A 38 0.48 16.74 -26.21
CA ALA A 38 0.72 16.01 -24.98
C ALA A 38 -0.40 16.24 -23.94
N LEU A 39 -1.40 17.08 -24.22
CA LEU A 39 -2.55 17.29 -23.35
C LEU A 39 -3.42 16.03 -23.29
N LEU A 40 -3.43 15.37 -22.13
CA LEU A 40 -4.26 14.17 -21.92
C LEU A 40 -5.73 14.60 -21.85
N GLY A 41 -6.54 14.13 -22.80
CA GLY A 41 -7.94 14.53 -22.96
C GLY A 41 -8.18 15.59 -24.04
N GLY A 42 -7.12 16.15 -24.64
CA GLY A 42 -7.19 17.17 -25.70
C GLY A 42 -7.63 18.55 -25.20
N ASP A 43 -7.89 19.49 -26.11
CA ASP A 43 -8.22 20.90 -25.80
C ASP A 43 -9.50 21.08 -24.95
N GLU A 44 -10.37 20.06 -24.91
CA GLU A 44 -11.56 20.00 -24.06
C GLU A 44 -11.24 19.60 -22.60
N ALA A 45 -9.98 19.32 -22.26
CA ALA A 45 -9.53 18.87 -20.94
C ALA A 45 -9.37 19.99 -19.89
N ILE A 46 -9.69 21.24 -20.22
CA ILE A 46 -9.72 22.34 -19.24
C ILE A 46 -11.07 22.31 -18.50
N VAL A 47 -11.06 21.67 -17.33
CA VAL A 47 -11.93 21.88 -16.13
C VAL A 47 -13.36 22.38 -16.35
N ASP A 48 -14.23 21.54 -16.92
CA ASP A 48 -15.61 21.40 -16.43
C ASP A 48 -16.16 19.96 -16.62
N ALA A 49 -17.32 19.69 -16.01
CA ALA A 49 -17.90 18.37 -15.81
C ALA A 49 -18.34 17.60 -17.08
N ARG A 50 -17.84 17.94 -18.28
CA ARG A 50 -18.36 17.39 -19.56
C ARG A 50 -17.32 16.92 -20.59
N GLY A 51 -16.02 16.79 -20.26
CA GLY A 51 -14.95 16.73 -21.28
C GLY A 51 -13.86 15.64 -21.27
N ARG A 52 -14.17 14.39 -20.87
CA ARG A 52 -13.49 13.13 -21.31
C ARG A 52 -12.15 12.62 -20.70
N PHE A 53 -11.58 13.20 -19.65
CA PHE A 53 -10.62 12.48 -18.77
C PHE A 53 -11.09 12.50 -17.32
N ASP A 54 -11.56 11.35 -16.82
CA ASP A 54 -11.96 11.21 -15.42
C ASP A 54 -10.79 10.71 -14.57
N ALA A 55 -10.09 11.66 -13.94
CA ALA A 55 -9.02 11.36 -13.00
C ALA A 55 -9.50 10.50 -11.83
N GLN A 56 -10.78 10.59 -11.44
CA GLN A 56 -11.33 9.81 -10.33
C GLN A 56 -11.33 8.32 -10.64
N VAL A 57 -11.59 7.92 -11.89
CA VAL A 57 -11.51 6.51 -12.30
C VAL A 57 -10.08 5.97 -12.14
N VAL A 58 -9.07 6.77 -12.49
CA VAL A 58 -7.66 6.40 -12.32
C VAL A 58 -7.33 6.24 -10.84
N VAL A 59 -7.73 7.21 -10.02
CA VAL A 59 -7.54 7.20 -8.57
C VAL A 59 -8.25 5.99 -7.93
N ASP A 60 -9.48 5.70 -8.31
CA ASP A 60 -10.24 4.58 -7.75
C ASP A 60 -9.60 3.22 -8.08
N ARG A 61 -9.08 3.06 -9.31
CA ARG A 61 -8.32 1.84 -9.66
C ARG A 61 -6.99 1.77 -8.90
N ALA A 62 -6.31 2.90 -8.72
CA ALA A 62 -5.08 2.96 -7.93
C ALA A 62 -5.31 2.58 -6.46
N ARG A 63 -6.44 3.00 -5.85
CA ARG A 63 -6.84 2.61 -4.49
C ARG A 63 -6.97 1.11 -4.33
N VAL A 64 -7.58 0.44 -5.31
CA VAL A 64 -7.69 -1.03 -5.32
C VAL A 64 -6.30 -1.66 -5.39
N ALA A 65 -5.40 -1.12 -6.21
CA ALA A 65 -4.01 -1.61 -6.31
C ALA A 65 -3.22 -1.40 -5.00
N TRP A 66 -3.36 -0.24 -4.34
CA TRP A 66 -2.77 -0.01 -3.00
C TRP A 66 -3.32 -0.98 -1.96
N GLY A 67 -4.63 -1.24 -1.99
CA GLY A 67 -5.27 -2.25 -1.15
C GLY A 67 -4.69 -3.65 -1.39
N ALA A 68 -4.50 -4.05 -2.64
CA ALA A 68 -3.91 -5.34 -2.99
C ALA A 68 -2.46 -5.47 -2.48
N MET A 69 -1.66 -4.42 -2.57
CA MET A 69 -0.30 -4.40 -1.99
C MET A 69 -0.32 -4.54 -0.47
N ALA A 70 -1.26 -3.88 0.22
CA ALA A 70 -1.42 -4.02 1.66
C ALA A 70 -1.81 -5.46 2.06
N VAL A 71 -2.74 -6.09 1.33
CA VAL A 71 -3.13 -7.49 1.53
C VAL A 71 -1.92 -8.41 1.37
N GLY A 72 -1.13 -8.25 0.30
CA GLY A 72 0.07 -9.04 0.08
C GLY A 72 1.12 -8.87 1.19
N GLY A 73 1.37 -7.64 1.62
CA GLY A 73 2.29 -7.34 2.71
C GLY A 73 1.84 -7.92 4.05
N ALA A 74 0.56 -7.75 4.41
CA ALA A 74 0.00 -8.30 5.64
C ALA A 74 -0.02 -9.84 5.63
N ARG A 75 -0.30 -10.46 4.48
CA ARG A 75 -0.19 -11.92 4.31
C ARG A 75 1.24 -12.40 4.55
N ALA A 76 2.24 -11.73 3.98
CA ALA A 76 3.64 -12.08 4.17
C ALA A 76 4.06 -11.99 5.65
N VAL A 77 3.58 -10.97 6.37
CA VAL A 77 3.76 -10.89 7.83
C VAL A 77 3.14 -12.10 8.52
N LEU A 78 1.86 -12.40 8.27
CA LEU A 78 1.13 -13.48 8.93
C LEU A 78 1.79 -14.85 8.71
N GLU A 79 2.11 -15.17 7.45
CA GLU A 79 2.75 -16.44 7.07
C GLU A 79 4.15 -16.60 7.71
N TYR A 80 4.84 -15.49 7.99
CA TYR A 80 6.15 -15.51 8.63
C TYR A 80 6.07 -15.64 10.16
N VAL A 81 5.16 -14.90 10.81
CA VAL A 81 5.08 -14.87 12.28
C VAL A 81 4.54 -16.17 12.87
N ILE A 82 3.64 -16.88 12.16
CA ILE A 82 3.07 -18.16 12.64
C ILE A 82 4.16 -19.20 12.95
N PRO A 83 5.03 -19.61 12.00
CA PRO A 83 6.08 -20.57 12.29
C PRO A 83 7.08 -20.03 13.33
N TYR A 84 7.48 -18.75 13.22
CA TYR A 84 8.40 -18.14 14.19
C TYR A 84 7.88 -18.24 15.63
N CYS A 85 6.62 -17.90 15.87
CA CYS A 85 6.02 -17.93 17.21
C CYS A 85 5.81 -19.36 17.74
N ASN A 86 5.67 -20.35 16.86
CA ASN A 86 5.60 -21.77 17.24
C ASN A 86 6.98 -22.37 17.56
N GLU A 87 8.03 -21.89 16.90
CA GLU A 87 9.41 -22.37 17.11
C GLU A 87 10.11 -21.66 18.28
N ARG A 88 9.85 -20.36 18.46
CA ARG A 88 10.49 -19.57 19.50
C ARG A 88 9.99 -19.98 20.88
N LYS A 89 10.90 -20.52 21.70
CA LYS A 89 10.62 -20.85 23.09
C LYS A 89 11.04 -19.73 24.04
N ALA A 90 10.17 -19.40 24.98
CA ALA A 90 10.46 -18.55 26.13
C ALA A 90 9.64 -19.01 27.32
N PHE A 91 10.18 -18.90 28.53
CA PHE A 91 9.50 -19.36 29.75
C PHE A 91 9.05 -20.84 29.65
N GLY A 92 9.88 -21.69 29.05
CA GLY A 92 9.68 -23.14 29.00
C GLY A 92 8.84 -23.68 27.83
N GLU A 93 8.17 -22.83 27.05
CA GLU A 93 7.25 -23.26 25.98
C GLU A 93 7.29 -22.33 24.76
N PRO A 94 6.69 -22.72 23.61
CA PRO A 94 6.50 -21.81 22.47
C PRO A 94 5.78 -20.52 22.86
N VAL A 95 6.21 -19.39 22.31
CA VAL A 95 5.58 -18.09 22.60
C VAL A 95 4.13 -18.03 22.10
N SER A 96 3.76 -18.83 21.10
CA SER A 96 2.37 -18.98 20.63
C SER A 96 1.39 -19.49 21.70
N HIS A 97 1.86 -20.14 22.76
CA HIS A 97 1.00 -20.58 23.87
C HIS A 97 0.51 -19.43 24.76
N ARG A 98 1.13 -18.25 24.65
CA ARG A 98 0.69 -17.06 25.37
C ARG A 98 -0.54 -16.48 24.67
N GLN A 99 -1.66 -16.37 25.39
CA GLN A 99 -2.93 -15.88 24.82
C GLN A 99 -2.79 -14.53 24.09
N ALA A 100 -1.99 -13.60 24.61
CA ALA A 100 -1.75 -12.32 23.95
C ALA A 100 -1.11 -12.46 22.55
N VAL A 101 -0.20 -13.43 22.37
CA VAL A 101 0.42 -13.74 21.07
C VAL A 101 -0.60 -14.40 20.15
N ALA A 102 -1.35 -15.38 20.66
CA ALA A 102 -2.39 -16.05 19.88
C ALA A 102 -3.48 -15.09 19.40
N PHE A 103 -3.92 -14.15 20.25
CA PHE A 103 -4.91 -13.13 19.90
C PHE A 103 -4.38 -12.16 18.84
N LEU A 104 -3.13 -11.70 18.94
CA LEU A 104 -2.54 -10.84 17.90
C LEU A 104 -2.49 -11.55 16.53
N ILE A 105 -2.11 -12.83 16.49
CA ILE A 105 -2.08 -13.61 15.25
C ILE A 105 -3.50 -13.82 14.72
N ALA A 106 -4.47 -14.12 15.59
CA ALA A 106 -5.86 -14.29 15.20
C ALA A 106 -6.46 -12.99 14.63
N ASP A 107 -6.25 -11.86 15.31
CA ASP A 107 -6.70 -10.54 14.85
C ASP A 107 -6.08 -10.19 13.49
N LEU A 108 -4.78 -10.45 13.31
CA LEU A 108 -4.12 -10.25 12.03
C LEU A 108 -4.75 -11.08 10.91
N ALA A 109 -5.07 -12.34 11.18
CA ALA A 109 -5.72 -13.22 10.20
C ALA A 109 -7.14 -12.77 9.85
N ILE A 110 -7.93 -12.36 10.85
CA ILE A 110 -9.30 -11.84 10.65
C ILE A 110 -9.27 -10.58 9.78
N GLU A 111 -8.39 -9.63 10.11
CA GLU A 111 -8.28 -8.37 9.38
C GLU A 111 -7.72 -8.57 7.97
N LEU A 112 -6.81 -9.53 7.78
CA LEU A 112 -6.33 -9.91 6.45
C LEU A 112 -7.48 -10.37 5.55
N GLU A 113 -8.36 -11.24 6.05
CA GLU A 113 -9.52 -11.70 5.29
C GLU A 113 -10.50 -10.56 5.01
N GLY A 114 -10.73 -9.66 5.97
CA GLY A 114 -11.54 -8.45 5.77
C GLY A 114 -10.99 -7.54 4.67
N MET A 115 -9.69 -7.25 4.70
CA MET A 115 -9.01 -6.48 3.66
C MET A 115 -9.14 -7.14 2.29
N ARG A 116 -8.89 -8.46 2.22
CA ARG A 116 -8.94 -9.24 0.98
C ARG A 116 -10.33 -9.21 0.34
N LEU A 117 -11.38 -9.36 1.13
CA LEU A 117 -12.77 -9.31 0.65
C LEU A 117 -13.13 -7.95 0.06
N LEU A 118 -12.73 -6.85 0.70
CA LEU A 118 -12.98 -5.50 0.19
C LEU A 118 -12.26 -5.23 -1.13
N VAL A 119 -10.97 -5.59 -1.21
CA VAL A 119 -10.17 -5.42 -2.42
C VAL A 119 -10.76 -6.22 -3.57
N HIS A 120 -11.07 -7.50 -3.35
CA HIS A 120 -11.67 -8.34 -4.39
C HIS A 120 -13.05 -7.86 -4.82
N ARG A 121 -13.87 -7.35 -3.89
CA ARG A 121 -15.17 -6.75 -4.25
C ARG A 121 -14.99 -5.55 -5.18
N ALA A 122 -14.10 -4.63 -4.83
CA ALA A 122 -13.83 -3.45 -5.65
C ALA A 122 -13.27 -3.84 -7.03
N ALA A 123 -12.31 -4.77 -7.07
CA ALA A 123 -11.75 -5.28 -8.32
C ALA A 123 -12.81 -5.96 -9.21
N ALA A 124 -13.62 -6.85 -8.64
CA ALA A 124 -14.66 -7.56 -9.39
C ALA A 124 -15.73 -6.62 -9.96
N LEU A 125 -16.08 -5.55 -9.25
CA LEU A 125 -16.98 -4.53 -9.78
C LEU A 125 -16.32 -3.72 -10.90
N ALA A 126 -15.02 -3.43 -10.78
CA ALA A 126 -14.25 -2.73 -11.82
C ALA A 126 -14.20 -3.55 -13.11
N ASP A 127 -13.97 -4.86 -13.01
CA ASP A 127 -13.95 -5.80 -14.14
C ASP A 127 -15.32 -5.91 -14.83
N GLN A 128 -16.40 -5.69 -14.08
CA GLN A 128 -17.77 -5.62 -14.62
C GLN A 128 -18.11 -4.25 -15.24
N GLY A 129 -17.16 -3.31 -15.28
CA GLY A 129 -17.39 -1.95 -15.78
C GLY A 129 -18.30 -1.10 -14.89
N LYS A 130 -18.51 -1.49 -13.63
CA LYS A 130 -19.33 -0.73 -12.67
C LYS A 130 -18.53 0.39 -12.04
N ALA A 131 -19.21 1.44 -11.58
CA ALA A 131 -18.59 2.47 -10.75
C ALA A 131 -18.12 1.85 -9.42
N ILE A 132 -16.89 2.16 -9.01
CA ILE A 132 -16.24 1.54 -7.85
C ILE A 132 -15.82 2.54 -6.77
N THR A 133 -16.09 3.84 -6.93
CA THR A 133 -15.56 4.89 -6.05
C THR A 133 -15.80 4.61 -4.58
N ARG A 134 -16.99 4.15 -4.22
CA ARG A 134 -17.32 3.78 -2.84
C ARG A 134 -16.51 2.58 -2.37
N GLU A 135 -16.52 1.49 -3.13
CA GLU A 135 -15.84 0.23 -2.77
C GLU A 135 -14.31 0.37 -2.74
N ALA A 136 -13.75 1.14 -3.67
CA ALA A 136 -12.34 1.49 -3.71
C ALA A 136 -11.93 2.29 -2.46
N ASN A 137 -12.75 3.25 -2.03
CA ASN A 137 -12.50 4.01 -0.79
C ASN A 137 -12.60 3.14 0.46
N LEU A 138 -13.61 2.26 0.55
CA LEU A 138 -13.75 1.32 1.67
C LEU A 138 -12.52 0.41 1.77
N ALA A 139 -12.11 -0.17 0.63
CA ALA A 139 -10.91 -0.99 0.56
C ALA A 139 -9.67 -0.20 0.97
N ARG A 140 -9.50 1.03 0.46
CA ARG A 140 -8.36 1.89 0.74
C ARG A 140 -8.22 2.21 2.22
N VAL A 141 -9.30 2.65 2.88
CA VAL A 141 -9.29 3.04 4.29
C VAL A 141 -8.97 1.85 5.19
N GLN A 142 -9.65 0.71 4.97
CA GLN A 142 -9.39 -0.48 5.78
C GLN A 142 -7.98 -1.02 5.56
N CYS A 143 -7.55 -1.14 4.30
CA CYS A 143 -6.22 -1.64 3.98
C CYS A 143 -5.09 -0.73 4.49
N ALA A 144 -5.29 0.60 4.51
CA ALA A 144 -4.34 1.53 5.10
C ALA A 144 -4.15 1.26 6.59
N ALA A 145 -5.26 1.27 7.34
CA ALA A 145 -5.22 1.15 8.78
C ALA A 145 -4.74 -0.23 9.23
N LYS A 146 -5.31 -1.29 8.65
CA LYS A 146 -5.02 -2.67 9.04
C LYS A 146 -3.70 -3.16 8.47
N GLY A 147 -3.29 -2.70 7.28
CA GLY A 147 -1.95 -2.94 6.75
C GLY A 147 -0.86 -2.34 7.64
N MET A 148 -1.01 -1.09 8.10
CA MET A 148 -0.07 -0.52 9.07
C MET A 148 -0.03 -1.30 10.38
N LYS A 149 -1.19 -1.72 10.90
CA LYS A 149 -1.26 -2.53 12.12
C LYS A 149 -0.54 -3.86 11.93
N ALA A 150 -0.75 -4.55 10.81
CA ALA A 150 -0.08 -5.81 10.48
C ALA A 150 1.45 -5.68 10.53
N GLY A 151 2.01 -4.62 9.92
CA GLY A 151 3.44 -4.35 9.99
C GLY A 151 3.94 -4.16 11.42
N THR A 152 3.22 -3.39 12.24
CA THR A 152 3.56 -3.14 13.65
C THR A 152 3.50 -4.43 14.48
N ASP A 153 2.42 -5.19 14.34
CA ASP A 153 2.23 -6.45 15.06
C ASP A 153 3.29 -7.48 14.67
N GLY A 154 3.69 -7.52 13.39
CA GLY A 154 4.76 -8.38 12.91
C GLY A 154 6.09 -8.13 13.61
N VAL A 155 6.47 -6.86 13.78
CA VAL A 155 7.66 -6.50 14.56
C VAL A 155 7.49 -6.89 16.03
N GLN A 156 6.32 -6.61 16.61
CA GLN A 156 6.04 -6.89 18.02
C GLN A 156 6.07 -8.39 18.37
N LEU A 157 5.54 -9.25 17.49
CA LEU A 157 5.50 -10.70 17.66
C LEU A 157 6.91 -11.34 17.67
N LEU A 158 7.88 -10.72 16.99
CA LEU A 158 9.28 -11.14 17.02
C LEU A 158 10.06 -10.51 18.18
N GLY A 159 9.55 -9.45 18.81
CA GLY A 159 10.27 -8.69 19.84
C GLY A 159 11.53 -8.05 19.27
N GLY A 160 12.65 -8.12 19.98
CA GLY A 160 13.93 -7.55 19.52
C GLY A 160 14.40 -8.08 18.16
N HIS A 161 14.08 -9.34 17.82
CA HIS A 161 14.37 -9.92 16.52
C HIS A 161 13.60 -9.23 15.38
N GLY A 162 12.44 -8.65 15.68
CA GLY A 162 11.63 -7.94 14.70
C GLY A 162 12.16 -6.54 14.38
N PHE A 163 13.07 -6.01 15.21
CA PHE A 163 13.67 -4.69 15.01
C PHE A 163 14.96 -4.74 14.20
N VAL A 164 15.67 -5.87 14.23
CA VAL A 164 16.91 -6.06 13.47
C VAL A 164 16.64 -6.54 12.06
N LYS A 165 17.62 -6.37 11.17
CA LYS A 165 17.48 -6.66 9.72
C LYS A 165 17.67 -8.13 9.34
N ASP A 166 17.91 -9.00 10.32
CA ASP A 166 18.04 -10.44 10.10
C ASP A 166 16.68 -11.09 9.76
N HIS A 167 15.59 -10.43 10.16
CA HIS A 167 14.22 -10.86 9.89
C HIS A 167 13.51 -9.87 8.94
N PRO A 168 12.67 -10.36 8.01
CA PRO A 168 12.03 -9.54 6.99
C PRO A 168 10.92 -8.61 7.53
N VAL A 169 10.46 -8.81 8.77
CA VAL A 169 9.30 -8.09 9.32
C VAL A 169 9.52 -6.58 9.44
N GLU A 170 10.75 -6.13 9.73
CA GLU A 170 11.07 -4.70 9.78
C GLU A 170 10.86 -4.02 8.41
N ARG A 171 11.19 -4.75 7.33
CA ARG A 171 11.00 -4.26 5.97
C ARG A 171 9.52 -4.13 5.67
N TRP A 172 8.71 -5.13 5.98
CA TRP A 172 7.27 -5.07 5.74
C TRP A 172 6.59 -3.99 6.57
N TYR A 173 7.03 -3.76 7.82
CA TYR A 173 6.59 -2.60 8.59
C TYR A 173 6.82 -1.29 7.84
N ARG A 174 8.04 -1.04 7.35
CA ARG A 174 8.36 0.18 6.59
C ARG A 174 7.54 0.29 5.30
N ASP A 175 7.38 -0.80 4.57
CA ASP A 175 6.68 -0.84 3.29
C ASP A 175 5.16 -0.62 3.48
N LEU A 176 4.55 -1.25 4.48
CA LEU A 176 3.12 -1.09 4.81
C LEU A 176 2.80 0.32 5.32
N ARG A 177 3.74 0.98 6.01
CA ARG A 177 3.63 2.40 6.35
C ARG A 177 3.60 3.30 5.11
N ALA A 178 4.43 3.02 4.11
CA ALA A 178 4.43 3.76 2.86
C ALA A 178 3.15 3.53 2.04
N ILE A 179 2.70 2.27 1.91
CA ILE A 179 1.44 1.89 1.23
C ILE A 179 0.25 2.67 1.77
N ALA A 180 0.20 2.88 3.09
CA ALA A 180 -0.91 3.58 3.72
C ALA A 180 -1.00 5.08 3.37
N VAL A 181 0.11 5.73 3.01
CA VAL A 181 0.17 7.21 2.88
C VAL A 181 0.43 7.72 1.45
N MET A 182 1.03 6.92 0.57
CA MET A 182 1.56 7.41 -0.71
C MET A 182 0.53 7.95 -1.72
N GLU A 183 -0.75 7.66 -1.55
CA GLU A 183 -1.82 8.22 -2.39
C GLU A 183 -2.31 9.61 -1.92
N GLY A 184 -1.62 10.25 -0.97
CA GLY A 184 -2.00 11.58 -0.47
C GLY A 184 -3.09 11.58 0.60
N ALA A 185 -3.25 10.47 1.33
CA ALA A 185 -4.19 10.38 2.45
C ALA A 185 -3.53 10.87 3.74
N LEU A 186 -3.57 12.19 3.97
CA LEU A 186 -3.44 12.84 5.28
C LEU A 186 -3.99 14.26 5.23
#